data_AF-A0A7H8LSX5-F1
#
_entry.id   AF-A0A7H8LSX5-F1
#
_cell.length_a   1.000
_cell.length_b   1.000
_cell.length_c   1.000
_cell.angle_alpha   90.00
_cell.angle_beta   90.00
_cell.angle_gamma   90.00
#
_symmetry.space_group_name_H-M   'P 1'
#
loop_
_entity.id
_entity.type
_entity.pdbx_description
1 polymer ?
#
loop_
_entity_poly.entity_id
_entity_poly.type
_entity_poly.pdbx_seq_one_letter_code
_entity_poly.pdbx_strand_id
1 'polypeptide(L)'
;MATFRSSFTLLCMVEAARELTENAAVRNRIEAVLRIMGSLGGTYGKGKPLVNALEDVAQEAILHEDLVLAQRFQRFAAYARGELFLEILENYYDEEARQRSEEGLRRMAALGAERAVAALDVLCRDKRDATAVDARDLFRGIARSADHLGIGAGEGGIRLSSRQTRRLQQYGHMELVLRGLPGPTSAEAAQLMSDVLADVDTGLLAQLLELRARQAGLAALRAAVDDPDSSENTLHACLKNQEWIFGGAYVTELARRQYTSDTILDIPLLRGDGSLHVVELKRANIKDLVIRRSGHLMLGAPPHHAVSQAQNYLRSMDENRQAILAHHGVDARRASATVVIGHPRYVIRNITSQEVAETLRTYNTHTARIEVITYETLLESATRMLALSSSWQDSAPEEEPEA
;
A
#
# COMPACT_ATOMS: atom_id res chain seq x y z
N MET A 1 9.35 18.22 16.46
CA MET A 1 8.41 19.29 16.03
C MET A 1 7.81 18.87 14.69
N ALA A 2 6.49 18.90 14.53
CA ALA A 2 5.85 18.55 13.26
C ALA A 2 6.15 19.64 12.22
N THR A 3 6.79 19.26 11.11
CA THR A 3 7.20 20.20 10.06
C THR A 3 6.08 20.29 9.01
N PHE A 4 5.17 21.23 9.19
CA PHE A 4 4.08 21.45 8.25
C PHE A 4 4.57 22.16 6.98
N ARG A 5 4.06 21.72 5.83
CA ARG A 5 4.47 22.18 4.50
C ARG A 5 3.31 22.88 3.80
N SER A 6 3.66 23.89 3.01
CA SER A 6 2.78 24.54 2.05
C SER A 6 3.67 25.08 0.93
N SER A 7 3.20 25.05 -0.31
CA SER A 7 3.97 25.44 -1.49
C SER A 7 3.08 26.09 -2.53
N PHE A 8 3.70 26.87 -3.42
CA PHE A 8 3.02 27.42 -4.58
C PHE A 8 2.45 26.30 -5.47
N THR A 9 3.19 25.20 -5.67
CA THR A 9 2.72 24.04 -6.40
C THR A 9 1.44 23.45 -5.81
N LEU A 10 1.38 23.30 -4.47
CA LEU A 10 0.17 22.83 -3.80
C LEU A 10 -1.01 23.80 -4.02
N LEU A 11 -0.75 25.11 -4.03
CA LEU A 11 -1.77 26.12 -4.30
C LEU A 11 -2.37 25.92 -5.70
N CYS A 12 -1.53 25.82 -6.73
CA CYS A 12 -1.97 25.58 -8.10
C CYS A 12 -2.77 24.27 -8.24
N MET A 13 -2.35 23.21 -7.54
CA MET A 13 -3.06 21.92 -7.55
C MET A 13 -4.44 22.00 -6.88
N VAL A 14 -4.58 22.78 -5.80
CA VAL A 14 -5.87 23.04 -5.13
C VAL A 14 -6.77 23.88 -6.03
N GLU A 15 -6.24 24.90 -6.71
CA GLU A 15 -6.98 25.70 -7.71
C GLU A 15 -7.48 24.83 -8.86
N ALA A 16 -6.62 23.97 -9.42
CA ALA A 16 -7.04 23.03 -10.47
C ALA A 16 -8.12 22.06 -9.97
N ALA A 17 -8.01 21.57 -8.73
CA ALA A 17 -9.03 20.69 -8.15
C ALA A 17 -10.38 21.38 -7.91
N ARG A 18 -10.41 22.70 -7.71
CA ARG A 18 -11.66 23.49 -7.61
C ARG A 18 -12.51 23.37 -8.87
N GLU A 19 -11.87 23.34 -10.04
CA GLU A 19 -12.54 23.27 -11.34
C GLU A 19 -13.10 21.88 -11.64
N LEU A 20 -12.70 20.84 -10.89
CA LEU A 20 -13.13 19.46 -11.10
C LEU A 20 -14.44 19.09 -10.40
N THR A 21 -14.99 19.98 -9.58
CA THR A 21 -16.23 19.71 -8.84
C THR A 21 -17.30 20.76 -9.11
N GLU A 22 -18.49 20.29 -9.42
CA GLU A 22 -19.69 21.13 -9.56
C GLU A 22 -20.47 21.26 -8.24
N ASN A 23 -20.11 20.47 -7.23
CA ASN A 23 -20.79 20.47 -5.96
C ASN A 23 -20.44 21.73 -5.15
N ALA A 24 -21.47 22.53 -4.84
CA ALA A 24 -21.30 23.80 -4.14
C ALA A 24 -20.73 23.64 -2.72
N ALA A 25 -21.09 22.58 -1.99
CA ALA A 25 -20.58 22.33 -0.64
C ALA A 25 -19.08 22.03 -0.67
N VAL A 26 -18.65 21.14 -1.56
CA VAL A 26 -17.23 20.80 -1.76
C VAL A 26 -16.45 22.03 -2.23
N ARG A 27 -16.99 22.79 -3.20
CA ARG A 27 -16.36 24.03 -3.71
C ARG A 27 -16.14 25.05 -2.59
N ASN A 28 -17.12 25.26 -1.72
CA ASN A 28 -16.99 26.16 -0.57
C ASN A 28 -15.86 25.73 0.40
N ARG A 29 -15.65 24.42 0.57
CA ARG A 29 -14.52 23.89 1.37
C ARG A 29 -13.18 24.15 0.69
N ILE A 30 -13.11 23.97 -0.63
CA ILE A 30 -11.89 24.27 -1.41
C ILE A 30 -11.55 25.76 -1.31
N GLU A 31 -12.55 26.65 -1.37
CA GLU A 31 -12.34 28.08 -1.17
C GLU A 31 -11.83 28.43 0.25
N ALA A 32 -12.22 27.67 1.27
CA ALA A 32 -11.65 27.80 2.61
C ALA A 32 -10.16 27.44 2.64
N VAL A 33 -9.75 26.38 1.95
CA VAL A 33 -8.34 26.02 1.77
C VAL A 33 -7.59 27.14 1.05
N LEU A 34 -8.12 27.63 -0.07
CA LEU A 34 -7.49 28.70 -0.85
C LEU A 34 -7.33 29.99 -0.05
N ARG A 35 -8.29 30.35 0.81
CA ARG A 35 -8.17 31.50 1.74
C ARG A 35 -7.06 31.31 2.77
N ILE A 36 -6.88 30.09 3.28
CA ILE A 36 -5.79 29.78 4.21
C ILE A 36 -4.44 29.87 3.49
N MET A 37 -4.36 29.38 2.26
CA MET A 37 -3.12 29.41 1.47
C MET A 37 -2.79 30.80 0.91
N GLY A 38 -3.82 31.62 0.65
CA GLY A 38 -3.76 32.86 -0.11
C GLY A 38 -3.92 34.16 0.70
N SER A 39 -3.51 34.22 1.98
CA SER A 39 -3.37 35.53 2.65
C SER A 39 -2.29 36.35 1.93
N LEU A 40 -2.73 37.21 1.00
CA LEU A 40 -1.95 38.19 0.26
C LEU A 40 -1.04 38.96 1.24
N GLY A 41 0.25 38.64 1.24
CA GLY A 41 1.28 39.46 1.89
C GLY A 41 2.20 38.80 2.92
N GLY A 42 2.08 37.51 3.25
CA GLY A 42 3.06 36.89 4.16
C GLY A 42 2.88 35.39 4.33
N THR A 43 3.96 34.62 4.13
CA THR A 43 4.14 33.19 4.42
C THR A 43 2.88 32.33 4.27
N TYR A 44 2.72 31.64 3.14
CA TYR A 44 1.69 30.61 2.87
C TYR A 44 1.17 29.98 4.16
N GLY A 45 -0.15 30.07 4.39
CA GLY A 45 -0.78 29.45 5.56
C GLY A 45 -0.33 28.00 5.66
N LYS A 46 0.40 27.70 6.72
CA LYS A 46 1.00 26.39 7.01
C LYS A 46 0.59 25.98 8.40
N GLY A 47 0.70 24.69 8.70
CA GLY A 47 0.34 24.18 10.01
C GLY A 47 -0.93 23.36 9.99
N LYS A 48 -1.38 22.99 11.19
CA LYS A 48 -2.61 22.25 11.44
C LYS A 48 -3.85 22.86 10.76
N PRO A 49 -4.03 24.19 10.65
CA PRO A 49 -5.19 24.75 9.96
C PRO A 49 -5.29 24.39 8.48
N LEU A 50 -4.16 24.37 7.75
CA LEU A 50 -4.14 23.97 6.35
C LEU A 50 -4.47 22.49 6.20
N VAL A 51 -3.85 21.64 7.03
CA VAL A 51 -4.07 20.19 7.01
C VAL A 51 -5.55 19.89 7.27
N ASN A 52 -6.12 20.45 8.33
CA ASN A 52 -7.52 20.25 8.67
C ASN A 52 -8.45 20.70 7.54
N ALA A 53 -8.19 21.85 6.92
CA ALA A 53 -9.01 22.34 5.82
C ALA A 53 -8.94 21.43 4.58
N LEU A 54 -7.76 20.88 4.27
CA LEU A 54 -7.60 19.89 3.19
C LEU A 54 -8.34 18.59 3.50
N GLU A 55 -8.31 18.13 4.75
CA GLU A 55 -9.06 16.96 5.21
C GLU A 55 -10.58 17.19 5.18
N ASP A 56 -11.03 18.39 5.56
CA ASP A 56 -12.44 18.77 5.49
C ASP A 56 -12.97 18.70 4.05
N VAL A 57 -12.18 19.13 3.05
CA VAL A 57 -12.55 18.97 1.63
C VAL A 57 -12.67 17.48 1.28
N ALA A 58 -11.71 16.66 1.69
CA ALA A 58 -11.76 15.24 1.40
C ALA A 58 -13.00 14.58 2.02
N GLN A 59 -13.33 14.92 3.26
CA GLN A 59 -14.51 14.40 3.94
C GLN A 59 -15.82 14.85 3.25
N GLU A 60 -15.92 16.12 2.85
CA GLU A 60 -17.08 16.64 2.13
C GLU A 60 -17.23 15.96 0.76
N ALA A 61 -16.12 15.69 0.06
CA ALA A 61 -16.14 14.96 -1.20
C ALA A 61 -16.62 13.50 -1.02
N ILE A 62 -16.20 12.80 0.05
CA ILE A 62 -16.71 11.45 0.38
C ILE A 62 -18.22 11.45 0.62
N LEU A 63 -18.74 12.45 1.34
CA LEU A 63 -20.19 12.58 1.60
C LEU A 63 -21.01 12.75 0.32
N HIS A 64 -20.38 13.25 -0.74
CA HIS A 64 -20.98 13.42 -2.06
C HIS A 64 -20.49 12.39 -3.09
N GLU A 65 -19.90 11.29 -2.63
CA GLU A 65 -19.43 10.16 -3.44
C GLU A 65 -18.37 10.52 -4.50
N ASP A 66 -17.70 11.67 -4.38
CA ASP A 66 -16.59 12.07 -5.23
C ASP A 66 -15.26 11.53 -4.69
N LEU A 67 -15.07 10.22 -4.85
CA LEU A 67 -13.94 9.48 -4.30
C LEU A 67 -12.59 9.91 -4.92
N VAL A 68 -12.59 10.33 -6.19
CA VAL A 68 -11.38 10.80 -6.89
C VAL A 68 -10.88 12.10 -6.28
N LEU A 69 -11.78 13.05 -6.06
CA LEU A 69 -11.46 14.32 -5.42
C LEU A 69 -11.08 14.13 -3.95
N ALA A 70 -11.79 13.26 -3.24
CA ALA A 70 -11.46 12.91 -1.86
C ALA A 70 -10.02 12.39 -1.72
N GLN A 71 -9.63 11.43 -2.57
CA GLN A 71 -8.27 10.87 -2.55
C GLN A 71 -7.21 11.93 -2.90
N ARG A 72 -7.52 12.84 -3.82
CA ARG A 72 -6.64 13.97 -4.17
C ARG A 72 -6.38 14.88 -2.98
N PHE A 73 -7.42 15.28 -2.26
CA PHE A 73 -7.27 16.15 -1.08
C PHE A 73 -6.64 15.44 0.13
N GLN A 74 -6.82 14.13 0.29
CA GLN A 74 -6.07 13.34 1.28
C GLN A 74 -4.56 13.36 1.02
N ARG A 75 -4.15 13.21 -0.25
CA ARG A 75 -2.72 13.30 -0.64
C ARG A 75 -2.16 14.70 -0.40
N PHE A 76 -2.94 15.74 -0.67
CA PHE A 76 -2.57 17.13 -0.34
C PHE A 76 -2.35 17.32 1.16
N ALA A 77 -3.25 16.78 2.00
CA ALA A 77 -3.11 16.82 3.45
C ALA A 77 -1.86 16.06 3.94
N ALA A 78 -1.58 14.87 3.38
CA ALA A 78 -0.39 14.09 3.68
C ALA A 78 0.91 14.85 3.33
N TYR A 79 0.93 15.55 2.18
CA TYR A 79 2.05 16.43 1.85
C TYR A 79 2.19 17.59 2.85
N ALA A 80 1.08 18.24 3.20
CA ALA A 80 1.07 19.35 4.16
C ALA A 80 1.51 18.92 5.58
N ARG A 81 1.28 17.67 5.98
CA ARG A 81 1.82 17.06 7.21
C ARG A 81 3.30 16.66 7.12
N GLY A 82 3.85 16.63 5.91
CA GLY A 82 5.21 16.16 5.64
C GLY A 82 5.36 14.64 5.52
N GLU A 83 4.24 13.91 5.45
CA GLU A 83 4.17 12.46 5.25
C GLU A 83 4.41 12.10 3.78
N LEU A 84 3.98 12.98 2.87
CA LEU A 84 4.18 12.84 1.42
C LEU A 84 5.22 13.86 0.93
N PHE A 85 5.97 13.49 -0.11
CA PHE A 85 6.88 14.39 -0.82
C PHE A 85 6.13 15.17 -1.91
N LEU A 86 6.60 16.37 -2.24
CA LEU A 86 5.93 17.23 -3.24
C LEU A 86 5.97 16.57 -4.62
N GLU A 87 7.10 15.93 -4.92
CA GLU A 87 7.38 15.26 -6.17
C GLU A 87 6.38 14.12 -6.45
N ILE A 88 5.81 13.52 -5.39
CA ILE A 88 4.75 12.51 -5.53
C ILE A 88 3.45 13.18 -6.00
N LEU A 89 3.07 14.32 -5.42
CA LEU A 89 1.90 15.08 -5.88
C LEU A 89 2.08 15.57 -7.31
N GLU A 90 3.27 16.08 -7.63
CA GLU A 90 3.63 16.54 -8.96
C GLU A 90 3.47 15.40 -9.98
N ASN A 91 3.97 14.20 -9.69
CA ASN A 91 3.77 13.05 -10.58
C ASN A 91 2.30 12.62 -10.76
N TYR A 92 1.43 12.86 -9.77
CA TYR A 92 0.02 12.51 -9.88
C TYR A 92 -0.84 13.57 -10.58
N TYR A 93 -0.49 14.84 -10.45
CA TYR A 93 -1.41 15.95 -10.76
C TYR A 93 -0.81 17.06 -11.62
N ASP A 94 0.49 17.01 -11.92
CA ASP A 94 1.19 17.92 -12.82
C ASP A 94 1.83 17.10 -13.95
N GLU A 95 1.19 17.16 -15.12
CA GLU A 95 1.60 16.40 -16.29
C GLU A 95 3.02 16.78 -16.77
N GLU A 96 3.37 18.06 -16.75
CA GLU A 96 4.71 18.52 -17.15
C GLU A 96 5.78 18.10 -16.14
N ALA A 97 5.46 18.09 -14.85
CA ALA A 97 6.37 17.59 -13.83
C ALA A 97 6.54 16.07 -13.92
N ARG A 98 5.46 15.32 -14.17
CA ARG A 98 5.49 13.88 -14.46
C ARG A 98 6.40 13.58 -15.65
N GLN A 99 6.19 14.24 -16.78
CA GLN A 99 7.00 14.06 -17.99
C GLN A 99 8.48 14.40 -17.76
N ARG A 100 8.80 15.49 -17.06
CA ARG A 100 10.20 15.83 -16.70
C ARG A 100 10.84 14.80 -15.76
N SER A 101 10.06 14.26 -14.82
CA SER A 101 10.53 13.21 -13.91
C SER A 101 10.80 11.91 -14.67
N GLU A 102 9.90 11.51 -15.56
CA GLU A 102 10.06 10.36 -16.46
C GLU A 102 11.26 10.51 -17.39
N GLU A 103 11.43 11.67 -18.03
CA GLU A 103 12.58 11.95 -18.88
C GLU A 103 13.89 11.89 -18.06
N GLY A 104 13.89 12.45 -16.86
CA GLY A 104 15.02 12.36 -15.93
C GLY A 104 15.36 10.91 -15.55
N LEU A 105 14.35 10.09 -15.28
CA LEU A 105 14.49 8.66 -15.01
C LEU A 105 15.06 7.92 -16.22
N ARG A 106 14.53 8.15 -17.42
CA ARG A 106 15.04 7.56 -18.67
C ARG A 106 16.52 7.90 -18.89
N ARG A 107 16.89 9.18 -18.73
CA ARG A 107 18.30 9.62 -18.87
C ARG A 107 19.21 8.99 -17.82
N MET A 108 18.74 8.87 -16.57
CA MET A 108 19.52 8.24 -15.49
C MET A 108 19.68 6.73 -15.69
N ALA A 109 18.63 6.04 -16.14
CA ALA A 109 18.69 4.62 -16.47
C ALA A 109 19.62 4.37 -17.66
N ALA A 110 19.54 5.20 -18.71
CA ALA A 110 20.45 5.14 -19.86
C ALA A 110 21.91 5.35 -19.42
N LEU A 111 22.18 6.38 -18.63
CA LEU A 111 23.53 6.63 -18.09
C LEU A 111 24.02 5.46 -17.21
N GLY A 112 23.15 4.88 -16.38
CA GLY A 112 23.47 3.71 -15.57
C GLY A 112 23.81 2.49 -16.42
N ALA A 113 23.04 2.24 -17.48
CA ALA A 113 23.27 1.16 -18.44
C ALA A 113 24.58 1.37 -19.21
N GLU A 114 24.83 2.57 -19.73
CA GLU A 114 26.10 2.92 -20.40
C GLU A 114 27.31 2.69 -19.49
N ARG A 115 27.20 3.08 -18.21
CA ARG A 115 28.27 2.86 -17.23
C ARG A 115 28.46 1.39 -16.88
N ALA A 116 27.37 0.63 -16.82
CA ALA A 116 27.42 -0.81 -16.61
C ALA A 116 28.11 -1.52 -17.80
N VAL A 117 27.77 -1.15 -19.03
CA VAL A 117 28.43 -1.66 -20.25
C VAL A 117 29.92 -1.32 -20.23
N ALA A 118 30.29 -0.07 -19.95
CA ALA A 118 31.69 0.33 -19.87
C ALA A 118 32.48 -0.43 -18.78
N ALA A 119 31.84 -0.73 -17.64
CA ALA A 119 32.46 -1.53 -16.58
C ALA A 119 32.66 -2.99 -17.00
N LEU A 120 31.72 -3.56 -17.75
CA LEU A 120 31.84 -4.90 -18.33
C LEU A 120 32.91 -4.95 -19.42
N ASP A 121 33.04 -3.92 -20.26
CA ASP A 121 34.09 -3.83 -21.27
C ASP A 121 35.49 -3.86 -20.63
N VAL A 122 35.66 -3.17 -19.50
CA VAL A 122 36.91 -3.21 -18.72
C VAL A 122 37.14 -4.60 -18.14
N LEU A 123 36.11 -5.21 -17.54
CA LEU A 123 36.20 -6.56 -16.99
C LEU A 123 36.61 -7.59 -18.05
N CYS A 124 35.99 -7.56 -19.23
CA CYS A 124 36.29 -8.47 -20.32
C CYS A 124 37.68 -8.23 -20.94
N ARG A 125 38.18 -6.98 -20.90
CA ARG A 125 39.54 -6.65 -21.34
C ARG A 125 40.59 -7.22 -20.39
N ASP A 126 40.36 -7.08 -19.09
CA ASP A 126 41.32 -7.46 -18.04
C ASP A 126 41.26 -8.97 -17.72
N LYS A 127 40.08 -9.57 -17.86
CA LYS A 127 39.83 -11.01 -17.77
C LYS A 127 39.09 -11.50 -19.00
N ARG A 128 39.84 -12.06 -19.96
CA ARG A 128 39.28 -12.58 -21.21
C ARG A 128 38.35 -13.79 -21.03
N ASP A 129 38.41 -14.45 -19.88
CA ASP A 129 37.58 -15.58 -19.45
C ASP A 129 36.49 -15.17 -18.43
N ALA A 130 36.24 -13.86 -18.27
CA ALA A 130 35.23 -13.37 -17.35
C ALA A 130 33.85 -13.99 -17.62
N THR A 131 33.22 -14.46 -16.54
CA THR A 131 31.90 -15.11 -16.58
C THR A 131 30.80 -14.16 -16.12
N ALA A 132 29.53 -14.57 -16.29
CA ALA A 132 28.38 -13.86 -15.72
C ALA A 132 28.46 -13.74 -14.18
N VAL A 133 29.16 -14.66 -13.51
CA VAL A 133 29.41 -14.59 -12.06
C VAL A 133 30.36 -13.43 -11.73
N ASP A 134 31.43 -13.26 -12.50
CA ASP A 134 32.38 -12.15 -12.33
C ASP A 134 31.69 -10.79 -12.55
N ALA A 135 30.83 -10.68 -13.58
CA ALA A 135 30.02 -9.50 -13.85
C ALA A 135 29.08 -9.16 -12.68
N ARG A 136 28.36 -10.17 -12.17
CA ARG A 136 27.47 -10.03 -11.01
C ARG A 136 28.23 -9.58 -9.77
N ASP A 137 29.40 -10.16 -9.50
CA ASP A 137 30.20 -9.86 -8.33
C ASP A 137 30.84 -8.46 -8.44
N LEU A 138 31.21 -8.02 -9.64
CA LEU A 138 31.60 -6.63 -9.94
C LEU A 138 30.47 -5.65 -9.60
N PHE A 139 29.26 -5.87 -10.11
CA PHE A 139 28.12 -4.99 -9.82
C PHE A 139 27.72 -4.98 -8.34
N ARG A 140 27.78 -6.14 -7.66
CA ARG A 140 27.59 -6.21 -6.21
C ARG A 140 28.68 -5.44 -5.46
N GLY A 141 29.93 -5.51 -5.92
CA GLY A 141 31.04 -4.73 -5.40
C GLY A 141 30.80 -3.23 -5.55
N ILE A 142 30.38 -2.77 -6.72
CA ILE A 142 30.01 -1.37 -6.98
C ILE A 142 28.85 -0.93 -6.07
N ALA A 143 27.79 -1.73 -5.97
CA ALA A 143 26.64 -1.44 -5.10
C ALA A 143 27.06 -1.33 -3.62
N ARG A 144 27.85 -2.28 -3.10
CA ARG A 144 28.39 -2.23 -1.73
C ARG A 144 29.36 -1.07 -1.51
N SER A 145 30.08 -0.66 -2.55
CA SER A 145 30.96 0.51 -2.49
C SER A 145 30.16 1.81 -2.46
N ALA A 146 28.95 1.82 -3.04
CA ALA A 146 28.01 2.92 -2.87
C ALA A 146 27.51 3.05 -1.42
N ASP A 147 27.44 1.95 -0.66
CA ASP A 147 27.14 2.01 0.79
C ASP A 147 28.27 2.68 1.60
N HIS A 148 29.48 2.77 1.03
CA HIS A 148 30.62 3.50 1.63
C HIS A 148 30.61 4.99 1.25
N LEU A 149 29.68 5.43 0.40
CA LEU A 149 29.37 6.85 0.20
C LEU A 149 28.56 7.34 1.40
N GLY A 150 29.23 7.47 2.55
CA GLY A 150 28.62 7.93 3.79
C GLY A 150 28.27 9.41 3.77
N ILE A 151 27.13 9.75 4.37
CA ILE A 151 26.73 11.12 4.70
C ILE A 151 27.54 11.55 5.93
N GLY A 152 28.62 12.33 5.72
CA GLY A 152 29.49 12.77 6.82
C GLY A 152 30.26 14.05 6.50
N ALA A 153 30.70 14.76 7.55
CA ALA A 153 31.43 16.03 7.47
C ALA A 153 32.96 15.87 7.33
N GLY A 154 33.45 14.68 6.95
CA GLY A 154 34.88 14.32 6.93
C GLY A 154 35.44 14.06 5.53
N GLU A 155 36.78 14.15 5.44
CA GLU A 155 37.61 13.97 4.25
C GLU A 155 37.40 12.60 3.58
N GLY A 156 36.44 12.53 2.65
CA GLY A 156 36.17 11.31 1.86
C GLY A 156 34.72 11.15 1.40
N GLY A 157 33.76 11.87 1.99
CA GLY A 157 32.36 11.85 1.57
C GLY A 157 32.03 12.91 0.51
N ILE A 158 31.34 12.55 -0.58
CA ILE A 158 30.74 13.53 -1.49
C ILE A 158 29.55 14.18 -0.78
N ARG A 159 29.59 15.50 -0.61
CA ARG A 159 28.50 16.26 0.00
C ARG A 159 27.30 16.30 -0.95
N LEU A 160 26.33 15.42 -0.73
CA LEU A 160 25.05 15.47 -1.45
C LEU A 160 24.18 16.60 -0.91
N SER A 161 23.57 17.34 -1.82
CA SER A 161 22.52 18.31 -1.48
C SER A 161 21.28 17.59 -0.93
N SER A 162 20.47 18.30 -0.14
CA SER A 162 19.21 17.78 0.41
C SER A 162 18.27 17.24 -0.68
N ARG A 163 18.37 17.80 -1.91
CA ARG A 163 17.63 17.37 -3.10
C ARG A 163 18.11 16.01 -3.62
N GLN A 164 19.43 15.76 -3.60
CA GLN A 164 20.02 14.49 -4.01
C GLN A 164 19.77 13.38 -2.98
N THR A 165 19.81 13.69 -1.69
CA THR A 165 19.45 12.74 -0.62
C THR A 165 17.98 12.30 -0.72
N ARG A 166 17.05 13.23 -1.00
CA ARG A 166 15.64 12.91 -1.22
C ARG A 166 15.42 12.01 -2.43
N ARG A 167 16.15 12.25 -3.53
CA ARG A 167 16.13 11.37 -4.71
C ARG A 167 16.61 9.96 -4.39
N LEU A 168 17.68 9.80 -3.60
CA LEU A 168 18.17 8.48 -3.18
C LEU A 168 17.17 7.71 -2.30
N GLN A 169 16.45 8.40 -1.41
CA GLN A 169 15.38 7.78 -0.61
C GLN A 169 14.19 7.31 -1.47
N GLN A 170 13.86 8.05 -2.53
CA GLN A 170 12.84 7.64 -3.51
C GLN A 170 13.26 6.35 -4.24
N TYR A 171 14.55 6.20 -4.58
CA TYR A 171 15.05 4.97 -5.20
C TYR A 171 15.04 3.76 -4.27
N GLY A 172 15.27 3.93 -2.96
CA GLY A 172 15.10 2.85 -1.98
C GLY A 172 13.64 2.37 -1.85
N HIS A 173 12.67 3.25 -2.12
CA HIS A 173 11.25 2.87 -2.19
C HIS A 173 10.92 2.17 -3.52
N MET A 174 11.58 2.55 -4.62
CA MET A 174 11.48 1.88 -5.92
C MET A 174 12.15 0.50 -5.92
N GLU A 175 13.23 0.30 -5.16
CA GLU A 175 13.91 -1.00 -4.98
C GLU A 175 12.95 -2.07 -4.42
N LEU A 176 12.04 -1.67 -3.53
CA LEU A 176 10.98 -2.54 -2.99
C LEU A 176 9.99 -2.99 -4.06
N VAL A 177 9.70 -2.14 -5.05
CA VAL A 177 8.82 -2.45 -6.19
C VAL A 177 9.54 -3.33 -7.22
N LEU A 178 10.81 -3.04 -7.48
CA LEU A 178 11.61 -3.75 -8.49
C LEU A 178 12.13 -5.12 -8.02
N ARG A 179 12.32 -5.34 -6.71
CA ARG A 179 12.70 -6.66 -6.15
C ARG A 179 11.66 -7.76 -6.37
N GLY A 180 10.41 -7.40 -6.68
CA GLY A 180 9.33 -8.34 -6.99
C GLY A 180 9.21 -8.70 -8.47
N LEU A 181 10.05 -8.14 -9.36
CA LEU A 181 10.00 -8.43 -10.79
C LEU A 181 10.77 -9.73 -11.11
N PRO A 182 10.22 -10.61 -11.97
CA PRO A 182 11.04 -11.59 -12.64
C PRO A 182 12.06 -10.85 -13.51
N GLY A 183 13.35 -11.11 -13.30
CA GLY A 183 14.37 -10.66 -14.25
C GLY A 183 14.12 -11.29 -15.63
N PRO A 184 14.48 -10.62 -16.74
CA PRO A 184 14.38 -11.21 -18.06
C PRO A 184 15.19 -12.51 -18.09
N THR A 185 14.54 -13.60 -18.52
CA THR A 185 15.12 -14.95 -18.53
C THR A 185 16.14 -15.15 -19.66
N SER A 186 16.25 -14.20 -20.59
CA SER A 186 17.25 -14.15 -21.65
C SER A 186 17.48 -12.71 -22.16
N ALA A 187 18.58 -12.50 -22.90
CA ALA A 187 18.87 -11.22 -23.57
C ALA A 187 17.81 -10.87 -24.62
N GLU A 188 17.29 -11.86 -25.34
CA GLU A 188 16.20 -11.70 -26.31
C GLU A 188 14.89 -11.26 -25.63
N ALA A 189 14.59 -11.78 -24.45
CA ALA A 189 13.43 -11.35 -23.65
C ALA A 189 13.58 -9.91 -23.14
N ALA A 190 14.80 -9.47 -22.82
CA ALA A 190 15.06 -8.08 -22.44
C ALA A 190 14.88 -7.11 -23.62
N GLN A 191 15.31 -7.51 -24.82
CA GLN A 191 15.09 -6.74 -26.06
C GLN A 191 13.60 -6.63 -26.39
N LEU A 192 12.86 -7.73 -26.35
CA LEU A 192 11.40 -7.77 -26.57
C LEU A 192 10.64 -6.92 -25.55
N MET A 193 11.03 -6.95 -24.27
CA MET A 193 10.45 -6.07 -23.26
C MET A 193 10.78 -4.60 -23.54
N SER A 194 12.00 -4.28 -24.01
CA SER A 194 12.38 -2.90 -24.36
C SER A 194 11.57 -2.34 -25.54
N ASP A 195 11.34 -3.15 -26.56
CA ASP A 195 10.55 -2.74 -27.74
C ASP A 195 9.07 -2.58 -27.41
N VAL A 196 8.52 -3.45 -26.55
CA VAL A 196 7.16 -3.32 -26.03
C VAL A 196 7.01 -2.10 -25.11
N LEU A 197 7.99 -1.83 -24.25
CA LEU A 197 7.95 -0.68 -23.32
C LEU A 197 8.13 0.68 -24.00
N ALA A 198 8.59 0.71 -25.26
CA ALA A 198 8.71 1.95 -26.04
C ALA A 198 7.35 2.52 -26.47
N ASP A 199 6.32 1.67 -26.59
CA ASP A 199 4.98 2.02 -27.10
C ASP A 199 3.84 1.88 -26.06
N VAL A 200 4.14 1.41 -24.83
CA VAL A 200 3.10 1.15 -23.81
C VAL A 200 2.79 2.40 -22.97
N ASP A 201 1.51 2.69 -22.83
CA ASP A 201 0.97 3.67 -21.87
C ASP A 201 1.49 3.35 -20.45
N THR A 202 2.13 4.33 -19.82
CA THR A 202 2.67 4.24 -18.46
C THR A 202 1.59 3.86 -17.43
N GLY A 203 0.33 4.20 -17.70
CA GLY A 203 -0.82 3.77 -16.91
C GLY A 203 -1.07 2.26 -16.99
N LEU A 204 -0.98 1.67 -18.18
CA LEU A 204 -1.11 0.22 -18.38
C LEU A 204 0.05 -0.53 -17.74
N LEU A 205 1.28 0.00 -17.86
CA LEU A 205 2.45 -0.58 -17.18
C LEU A 205 2.30 -0.56 -15.66
N ALA A 206 1.86 0.56 -15.08
CA ALA A 206 1.62 0.67 -13.64
C ALA A 206 0.56 -0.34 -13.16
N GLN A 207 -0.54 -0.51 -13.92
CA GLN A 207 -1.57 -1.50 -13.61
C GLN A 207 -1.05 -2.94 -13.69
N LEU A 208 -0.26 -3.27 -14.71
CA LEU A 208 0.37 -4.59 -14.84
C LEU A 208 1.36 -4.85 -13.70
N LEU A 209 2.15 -3.84 -13.32
CA LEU A 209 3.07 -3.93 -12.19
C LEU A 209 2.33 -4.15 -10.87
N GLU A 210 1.24 -3.41 -10.65
CA GLU A 210 0.39 -3.58 -9.47
C GLU A 210 -0.24 -4.98 -9.44
N LEU A 211 -0.81 -5.45 -10.56
CA LEU A 211 -1.38 -6.79 -10.67
C LEU A 211 -0.34 -7.87 -10.34
N ARG A 212 0.88 -7.74 -10.88
CA ARG A 212 1.99 -8.67 -10.59
C ARG A 212 2.41 -8.63 -9.12
N ALA A 213 2.51 -7.44 -8.52
CA ALA A 213 2.83 -7.29 -7.11
C ALA A 213 1.77 -7.97 -6.22
N ARG A 214 0.48 -7.79 -6.56
CA ARG A 214 -0.63 -8.45 -5.85
C ARG A 214 -0.58 -9.98 -6.00
N GLN A 215 -0.30 -10.49 -7.20
CA GLN A 215 -0.12 -11.93 -7.44
C GLN A 215 1.05 -12.50 -6.61
N ALA A 216 2.19 -11.79 -6.56
CA ALA A 216 3.35 -12.21 -5.77
C ALA A 216 3.04 -12.19 -4.26
N GLY A 217 2.36 -11.15 -3.77
CA GLY A 217 1.92 -11.06 -2.37
C GLY A 217 0.98 -12.20 -1.99
N LEU A 218 0.01 -12.53 -2.85
CA LEU A 218 -0.91 -13.65 -2.62
C LEU A 218 -0.18 -15.00 -2.61
N ALA A 219 0.79 -15.20 -3.50
CA ALA A 219 1.61 -16.41 -3.52
C ALA A 219 2.47 -16.55 -2.25
N ALA A 220 3.08 -15.45 -1.78
CA ALA A 220 3.85 -15.44 -0.55
C ALA A 220 2.97 -15.75 0.68
N LEU A 221 1.77 -15.16 0.76
CA LEU A 221 0.82 -15.47 1.82
C LEU A 221 0.40 -16.94 1.79
N ARG A 222 0.11 -17.50 0.61
CA ARG A 222 -0.24 -18.92 0.47
C ARG A 222 0.90 -19.82 0.94
N ALA A 223 2.14 -19.53 0.57
CA ALA A 223 3.30 -20.27 1.04
C ALA A 223 3.45 -20.20 2.57
N ALA A 224 3.26 -19.02 3.17
CA ALA A 224 3.30 -18.85 4.62
C ALA A 224 2.13 -19.53 5.35
N VAL A 225 0.95 -19.63 4.72
CA VAL A 225 -0.21 -20.35 5.28
C VAL A 225 -0.01 -21.86 5.22
N ASP A 226 0.67 -22.35 4.17
CA ASP A 226 0.94 -23.77 3.94
C ASP A 226 2.07 -24.32 4.80
N ASP A 227 2.92 -23.45 5.33
CA ASP A 227 3.95 -23.79 6.31
C ASP A 227 3.34 -23.96 7.71
N PRO A 228 3.32 -25.20 8.28
CA PRO A 228 2.75 -25.46 9.60
C PRO A 228 3.49 -24.76 10.75
N ASP A 229 4.74 -24.35 10.54
CA ASP A 229 5.57 -23.67 11.55
C ASP A 229 5.49 -22.14 11.44
N SER A 230 4.71 -21.64 10.48
CA SER A 230 4.51 -20.21 10.25
C SER A 230 3.92 -19.51 11.48
N SER A 231 4.56 -18.41 11.86
CA SER A 231 4.16 -17.59 12.99
C SER A 231 3.15 -16.52 12.58
N GLU A 232 2.45 -15.95 13.56
CA GLU A 232 1.57 -14.78 13.34
C GLU A 232 2.35 -13.59 12.76
N ASN A 233 3.60 -13.38 13.18
CA ASN A 233 4.48 -12.36 12.61
C ASN A 233 4.83 -12.62 11.15
N THR A 234 5.01 -13.89 10.75
CA THR A 234 5.26 -14.27 9.35
C THR A 234 4.04 -13.93 8.50
N LEU A 235 2.84 -14.30 8.97
CA LEU A 235 1.58 -14.03 8.29
C LEU A 235 1.29 -12.52 8.21
N HIS A 236 1.58 -11.77 9.29
CA HIS A 236 1.49 -10.31 9.32
C HIS A 236 2.42 -9.67 8.28
N ALA A 237 3.67 -10.13 8.19
CA ALA A 237 4.63 -9.61 7.22
C ALA A 237 4.18 -9.83 5.77
N CYS A 238 3.51 -10.96 5.48
CA CYS A 238 2.93 -11.23 4.16
C CYS A 238 1.73 -10.33 3.83
N LEU A 239 0.96 -9.91 4.84
CA LEU A 239 -0.26 -9.11 4.68
C LEU A 239 -0.01 -7.60 4.72
N LYS A 240 1.17 -7.17 5.15
CA LYS A 240 1.54 -5.75 5.22
C LYS A 240 1.50 -5.10 3.83
N ASN A 241 0.82 -3.96 3.71
CA ASN A 241 0.60 -3.25 2.44
C ASN A 241 -0.14 -4.11 1.38
N GLN A 242 -0.97 -5.06 1.82
CA GLN A 242 -1.80 -5.88 0.95
C GLN A 242 -3.29 -5.70 1.32
N GLU A 243 -3.73 -4.47 1.62
CA GLU A 243 -5.09 -4.16 2.07
C GLU A 243 -6.17 -4.69 1.11
N TRP A 244 -5.86 -4.76 -0.17
CA TRP A 244 -6.73 -5.30 -1.23
C TRP A 244 -7.12 -6.76 -0.97
N ILE A 245 -6.33 -7.55 -0.24
CA ILE A 245 -6.62 -8.96 0.11
C ILE A 245 -7.90 -9.06 0.94
N PHE A 246 -8.25 -8.03 1.71
CA PHE A 246 -9.42 -8.01 2.56
C PHE A 246 -10.70 -7.58 1.84
N GLY A 247 -10.61 -7.02 0.62
CA GLY A 247 -11.78 -6.56 -0.13
C GLY A 247 -11.68 -5.12 -0.63
N GLY A 248 -12.57 -4.74 -1.55
CA GLY A 248 -12.69 -3.35 -2.04
C GLY A 248 -13.36 -2.36 -1.07
N ALA A 249 -13.76 -2.81 0.13
CA ALA A 249 -14.40 -1.95 1.14
C ALA A 249 -13.39 -1.08 1.93
N TYR A 250 -12.10 -1.32 1.74
CA TYR A 250 -11.02 -0.68 2.48
C TYR A 250 -10.25 0.29 1.58
N VAL A 251 -10.04 1.50 2.07
CA VAL A 251 -9.36 2.58 1.35
C VAL A 251 -7.85 2.43 1.47
N THR A 252 -7.35 2.09 2.66
CA THR A 252 -5.91 1.93 2.93
C THR A 252 -5.65 1.27 4.29
N GLU A 253 -4.47 0.69 4.46
CA GLU A 253 -3.89 0.35 5.76
C GLU A 253 -3.37 1.62 6.45
N LEU A 254 -3.74 1.82 7.71
CA LEU A 254 -3.27 2.95 8.50
C LEU A 254 -1.87 2.66 9.04
N ALA A 255 -0.89 3.52 8.73
CA ALA A 255 0.49 3.37 9.20
C ALA A 255 0.63 3.31 10.74
N ARG A 256 -0.36 3.84 11.47
CA ARG A 256 -0.42 3.81 12.93
C ARG A 256 -1.21 2.58 13.41
N ARG A 257 -0.55 1.78 14.25
CA ARG A 257 -1.12 0.58 14.89
C ARG A 257 -1.65 0.78 16.31
N GLN A 258 -1.32 1.91 16.95
CA GLN A 258 -1.67 2.22 18.33
C GLN A 258 -2.61 3.42 18.39
N TYR A 259 -3.87 3.20 18.80
CA TYR A 259 -4.91 4.23 18.93
C TYR A 259 -5.29 4.54 20.38
N THR A 260 -4.91 3.65 21.30
CA THR A 260 -5.03 3.80 22.74
C THR A 260 -3.68 3.44 23.38
N SER A 261 -3.44 3.87 24.62
CA SER A 261 -2.15 3.63 25.30
C SER A 261 -1.79 2.15 25.42
N ASP A 262 -2.80 1.28 25.49
CA ASP A 262 -2.61 -0.11 25.94
C ASP A 262 -2.86 -1.13 24.83
N THR A 263 -3.03 -0.70 23.57
CA THR A 263 -3.43 -1.59 22.48
C THR A 263 -2.66 -1.33 21.20
N ILE A 264 -1.99 -2.37 20.71
CA ILE A 264 -1.35 -2.41 19.38
C ILE A 264 -2.19 -3.35 18.53
N LEU A 265 -2.78 -2.80 17.47
CA LEU A 265 -3.56 -3.55 16.49
C LEU A 265 -2.64 -4.29 15.51
N ASP A 266 -3.07 -5.42 14.99
CA ASP A 266 -2.32 -6.12 13.94
C ASP A 266 -2.35 -5.35 12.63
N ILE A 267 -3.52 -5.23 12.00
CA ILE A 267 -3.68 -4.46 10.76
C ILE A 267 -4.91 -3.54 10.90
N PRO A 268 -4.71 -2.23 11.11
CA PRO A 268 -5.79 -1.25 11.09
C PRO A 268 -6.08 -0.79 9.66
N LEU A 269 -7.30 -1.04 9.19
CA LEU A 269 -7.80 -0.64 7.89
C LEU A 269 -8.78 0.52 8.03
N LEU A 270 -8.78 1.44 7.07
CA LEU A 270 -9.78 2.50 6.96
C LEU A 270 -10.85 2.11 5.93
N ARG A 271 -12.12 2.21 6.28
CA ARG A 271 -13.24 2.00 5.36
C ARG A 271 -13.57 3.26 4.57
N GLY A 272 -14.29 3.09 3.45
CA GLY A 272 -14.75 4.21 2.62
C GLY A 272 -15.61 5.24 3.36
N ASP A 273 -16.30 4.83 4.44
CA ASP A 273 -17.08 5.72 5.30
C ASP A 273 -16.27 6.39 6.43
N GLY A 274 -14.94 6.23 6.42
CA GLY A 274 -14.04 6.79 7.43
C GLY A 274 -13.99 6.02 8.76
N SER A 275 -14.68 4.88 8.85
CA SER A 275 -14.66 4.04 10.06
C SER A 275 -13.44 3.11 10.11
N LEU A 276 -12.97 2.84 11.33
CA LEU A 276 -11.86 1.90 11.56
C LEU A 276 -12.32 0.45 11.39
N HIS A 277 -11.50 -0.37 10.74
CA HIS A 277 -11.65 -1.80 10.74
C HIS A 277 -10.36 -2.47 11.21
N VAL A 278 -10.47 -3.42 12.12
CA VAL A 278 -9.32 -4.08 12.74
C VAL A 278 -9.23 -5.50 12.21
N VAL A 279 -8.11 -5.85 11.58
CA VAL A 279 -7.81 -7.27 11.36
C VAL A 279 -6.95 -7.76 12.51
N GLU A 280 -7.42 -8.80 13.20
CA GLU A 280 -6.66 -9.55 14.21
C GLU A 280 -6.18 -10.86 13.58
N LEU A 281 -4.88 -11.12 13.62
CA LEU A 281 -4.29 -12.29 13.00
C LEU A 281 -3.99 -13.37 14.03
N LYS A 282 -4.27 -14.61 13.67
CA LYS A 282 -3.87 -15.80 14.42
C LYS A 282 -3.19 -16.80 13.50
N ARG A 283 -2.52 -17.80 14.07
CA ARG A 283 -1.83 -18.83 13.26
C ARG A 283 -2.77 -19.54 12.28
N ALA A 284 -2.24 -19.95 11.13
CA ALA A 284 -2.94 -20.81 10.18
C ALA A 284 -3.06 -22.26 10.70
N ASN A 285 -2.02 -22.77 11.36
CA ASN A 285 -2.00 -24.13 11.90
C ASN A 285 -2.70 -24.21 13.27
N ILE A 286 -4.00 -24.51 13.26
CA ILE A 286 -4.81 -24.70 14.47
C ILE A 286 -5.61 -26.00 14.33
N LYS A 287 -5.14 -27.04 15.03
CA LYS A 287 -5.75 -28.38 15.00
C LYS A 287 -7.17 -28.39 15.56
N ASP A 288 -7.37 -27.64 16.63
CA ASP A 288 -8.64 -27.54 17.35
C ASP A 288 -9.45 -26.30 16.93
N LEU A 289 -9.38 -25.89 15.65
CA LEU A 289 -10.17 -24.76 15.15
C LEU A 289 -11.66 -25.06 15.31
N VAL A 290 -12.04 -26.28 14.92
CA VAL A 290 -13.35 -26.88 15.12
C VAL A 290 -13.16 -28.20 15.85
N ILE A 291 -14.01 -28.45 16.84
CA ILE A 291 -14.00 -29.66 17.65
C ILE A 291 -15.36 -30.33 17.57
N ARG A 292 -15.38 -31.65 17.77
CA ARG A 292 -16.62 -32.43 17.90
C ARG A 292 -16.81 -32.79 19.37
N ARG A 293 -17.89 -32.28 19.98
CA ARG A 293 -18.25 -32.57 21.37
C ARG A 293 -19.65 -33.16 21.42
N SER A 294 -19.77 -34.37 21.97
CA SER A 294 -21.04 -35.11 22.05
C SER A 294 -21.77 -35.23 20.69
N GLY A 295 -21.03 -35.47 19.62
CA GLY A 295 -21.55 -35.60 18.25
C GLY A 295 -21.73 -34.27 17.49
N HIS A 296 -21.79 -33.14 18.18
CA HIS A 296 -21.99 -31.82 17.57
C HIS A 296 -20.67 -31.10 17.29
N LEU A 297 -20.63 -30.39 16.16
CA LEU A 297 -19.51 -29.52 15.81
C LEU A 297 -19.65 -28.16 16.49
N MET A 298 -18.53 -27.65 16.99
CA MET A 298 -18.43 -26.32 17.58
C MET A 298 -17.00 -25.78 17.39
N LEU A 299 -16.81 -24.47 17.52
CA LEU A 299 -15.46 -23.90 17.54
C LEU A 299 -14.70 -24.36 18.79
N GLY A 300 -13.40 -24.54 18.65
CA GLY A 300 -12.52 -24.74 19.80
C GLY A 300 -12.24 -23.43 20.55
N ALA A 301 -11.38 -23.51 21.56
CA ALA A 301 -10.99 -22.34 22.35
C ALA A 301 -10.31 -21.21 21.54
N PRO A 302 -9.43 -21.48 20.54
CA PRO A 302 -8.65 -20.41 19.90
C PRO A 302 -9.51 -19.31 19.22
N PRO A 303 -10.56 -19.62 18.43
CA PRO A 303 -11.47 -18.60 17.92
C PRO A 303 -12.14 -17.74 18.99
N HIS A 304 -12.57 -18.33 20.11
CA HIS A 304 -13.19 -17.58 21.20
C HIS A 304 -12.22 -16.60 21.87
N HIS A 305 -10.97 -17.01 22.06
CA HIS A 305 -9.93 -16.12 22.58
C HIS A 305 -9.64 -14.96 21.62
N ALA A 306 -9.52 -15.25 20.33
CA ALA A 306 -9.27 -14.22 19.32
C ALA A 306 -10.45 -13.22 19.21
N VAL A 307 -11.70 -13.70 19.27
CA VAL A 307 -12.87 -12.81 19.34
C VAL A 307 -12.88 -11.99 20.61
N SER A 308 -12.58 -12.59 21.77
CA SER A 308 -12.51 -11.85 23.05
C SER A 308 -11.45 -10.75 23.00
N GLN A 309 -10.32 -11.00 22.32
CA GLN A 309 -9.28 -10.00 22.08
C GLN A 309 -9.79 -8.85 21.19
N ALA A 310 -10.43 -9.17 20.06
CA ALA A 310 -11.04 -8.16 19.19
C ALA A 310 -12.14 -7.34 19.90
N GLN A 311 -12.97 -7.98 20.74
CA GLN A 311 -13.96 -7.31 21.58
C GLN A 311 -13.34 -6.28 22.53
N ASN A 312 -12.21 -6.63 23.16
CA ASN A 312 -11.50 -5.69 24.03
C ASN A 312 -10.99 -4.48 23.25
N TYR A 313 -10.53 -4.65 22.01
CA TYR A 313 -10.12 -3.52 21.18
C TYR A 313 -11.30 -2.62 20.83
N LEU A 314 -12.42 -3.21 20.37
CA LEU A 314 -13.61 -2.45 20.02
C LEU A 314 -14.18 -1.69 21.23
N ARG A 315 -14.18 -2.31 22.42
CA ARG A 315 -14.55 -1.61 23.66
C ARG A 315 -13.62 -0.42 23.93
N SER A 316 -12.31 -0.64 23.91
CA SER A 316 -11.34 0.44 24.12
C SER A 316 -11.49 1.58 23.10
N MET A 317 -11.83 1.26 21.86
CA MET A 317 -12.11 2.23 20.80
C MET A 317 -13.39 3.03 21.07
N ASP A 318 -14.46 2.36 21.49
CA ASP A 318 -15.73 2.99 21.82
C ASP A 318 -15.56 3.95 23.02
N GLU A 319 -14.83 3.53 24.06
CA GLU A 319 -14.53 4.33 25.25
C GLU A 319 -13.65 5.55 24.95
N ASN A 320 -12.69 5.41 24.04
CA ASN A 320 -11.75 6.48 23.67
C ASN A 320 -12.14 7.24 22.40
N ARG A 321 -13.38 7.05 21.91
CA ARG A 321 -13.81 7.54 20.59
C ARG A 321 -13.51 9.03 20.35
N GLN A 322 -13.85 9.90 21.30
CA GLN A 322 -13.64 11.34 21.13
C GLN A 322 -12.16 11.70 21.01
N ALA A 323 -11.31 11.05 21.81
CA ALA A 323 -9.87 11.23 21.75
C ALA A 323 -9.30 10.70 20.43
N ILE A 324 -9.73 9.50 19.99
CA ILE A 324 -9.31 8.90 18.72
C ILE A 324 -9.70 9.82 17.55
N LEU A 325 -10.93 10.31 17.50
CA LEU A 325 -11.37 11.22 16.45
C LEU A 325 -10.58 12.53 16.47
N ALA A 326 -10.40 13.16 17.65
CA ALA A 326 -9.72 14.45 17.78
C ALA A 326 -8.21 14.39 17.47
N HIS A 327 -7.55 13.27 17.77
CA HIS A 327 -6.10 13.10 17.59
C HIS A 327 -5.74 12.42 16.28
N HIS A 328 -6.65 11.64 15.70
CA HIS A 328 -6.34 10.73 14.58
C HIS A 328 -7.30 10.86 13.40
N GLY A 329 -8.41 11.60 13.50
CA GLY A 329 -9.33 11.81 12.38
C GLY A 329 -10.10 10.55 11.96
N VAL A 330 -10.12 9.51 12.79
CA VAL A 330 -10.77 8.23 12.51
C VAL A 330 -12.02 8.07 13.37
N ASP A 331 -13.16 7.71 12.78
CA ASP A 331 -14.36 7.42 13.57
C ASP A 331 -14.35 5.99 14.11
N ALA A 332 -14.22 5.88 15.42
CA ALA A 332 -14.26 4.61 16.13
C ALA A 332 -15.70 4.12 16.40
N ARG A 333 -16.74 4.96 16.21
CA ARG A 333 -18.16 4.62 16.52
C ARG A 333 -18.65 3.35 15.82
N ARG A 334 -18.22 3.18 14.57
CA ARG A 334 -18.60 2.05 13.72
C ARG A 334 -17.45 1.06 13.56
N ALA A 335 -16.47 1.12 14.46
CA ALA A 335 -15.32 0.24 14.38
C ALA A 335 -15.77 -1.22 14.35
N SER A 336 -15.14 -2.03 13.51
CA SER A 336 -15.45 -3.45 13.38
C SER A 336 -14.15 -4.24 13.28
N ALA A 337 -14.23 -5.55 13.39
CA ALA A 337 -13.05 -6.39 13.28
C ALA A 337 -13.28 -7.63 12.42
N THR A 338 -12.21 -8.10 11.80
CA THR A 338 -12.13 -9.42 11.19
C THR A 338 -11.00 -10.18 11.87
N VAL A 339 -11.34 -11.36 12.42
CA VAL A 339 -10.37 -12.30 12.94
C VAL A 339 -10.03 -13.28 11.82
N VAL A 340 -8.76 -13.30 11.40
CA VAL A 340 -8.25 -14.29 10.44
C VAL A 340 -7.54 -15.38 11.22
N ILE A 341 -8.09 -16.59 11.21
CA ILE A 341 -7.63 -17.66 12.09
C ILE A 341 -7.79 -19.04 11.45
N GLY A 342 -6.71 -19.83 11.51
CA GLY A 342 -6.75 -21.22 11.12
C GLY A 342 -6.88 -21.45 9.61
N HIS A 343 -6.66 -22.69 9.19
CA HIS A 343 -6.92 -23.17 7.85
C HIS A 343 -7.49 -24.60 7.94
N PRO A 344 -8.58 -24.95 7.22
CA PRO A 344 -9.24 -26.25 7.36
C PRO A 344 -8.31 -27.46 7.17
N ARG A 345 -7.31 -27.34 6.30
CA ARG A 345 -6.24 -28.33 6.11
C ARG A 345 -5.53 -28.81 7.39
N TYR A 346 -5.49 -28.00 8.44
CA TYR A 346 -4.80 -28.34 9.70
C TYR A 346 -5.74 -28.89 10.78
N VAL A 347 -7.05 -28.87 10.56
CA VAL A 347 -8.06 -29.34 11.51
C VAL A 347 -7.96 -30.86 11.67
N ILE A 348 -8.29 -31.37 12.86
CA ILE A 348 -8.25 -32.81 13.17
C ILE A 348 -8.98 -33.64 12.10
N ARG A 349 -8.38 -34.80 11.77
CA ARG A 349 -8.95 -35.79 10.84
C ARG A 349 -10.39 -36.15 11.27
N ASN A 350 -11.34 -36.10 10.32
CA ASN A 350 -12.79 -36.32 10.48
C ASN A 350 -13.67 -35.05 10.61
N ILE A 351 -13.12 -33.88 10.28
CA ILE A 351 -13.90 -32.66 10.03
C ILE A 351 -13.52 -32.15 8.64
N THR A 352 -14.51 -31.99 7.77
CA THR A 352 -14.32 -31.51 6.39
C THR A 352 -14.22 -29.99 6.33
N SER A 353 -13.62 -29.43 5.26
CA SER A 353 -13.59 -27.97 5.06
C SER A 353 -14.99 -27.35 5.03
N GLN A 354 -15.98 -28.07 4.47
CA GLN A 354 -17.36 -27.63 4.46
C GLN A 354 -17.95 -27.57 5.88
N GLU A 355 -17.71 -28.59 6.71
CA GLU A 355 -18.12 -28.58 8.12
C GLU A 355 -17.46 -27.43 8.91
N VAL A 356 -16.20 -27.10 8.61
CA VAL A 356 -15.52 -25.93 9.20
C VAL A 356 -16.22 -24.63 8.79
N ALA A 357 -16.49 -24.46 7.49
CA ALA A 357 -17.15 -23.27 6.96
C ALA A 357 -18.55 -23.08 7.56
N GLU A 358 -19.37 -24.13 7.65
CA GLU A 358 -20.71 -24.07 8.25
C GLU A 358 -20.67 -23.77 9.75
N THR A 359 -19.68 -24.32 10.46
CA THR A 359 -19.50 -24.04 11.90
C THR A 359 -19.13 -22.57 12.12
N LEU A 360 -18.21 -22.02 11.32
CA LEU A 360 -17.84 -20.59 11.38
C LEU A 360 -18.99 -19.69 10.95
N ARG A 361 -19.76 -20.06 9.93
CA ARG A 361 -20.97 -19.32 9.52
C ARG A 361 -21.97 -19.24 10.66
N THR A 362 -22.24 -20.35 11.34
CA THR A 362 -23.12 -20.40 12.52
C THR A 362 -22.55 -19.57 13.67
N TYR A 363 -21.23 -19.50 13.81
CA TYR A 363 -20.61 -18.67 14.83
C TYR A 363 -20.71 -17.17 14.52
N ASN A 364 -20.56 -16.78 13.25
CA ASN A 364 -20.64 -15.38 12.84
C ASN A 364 -22.05 -14.79 12.93
N THR A 365 -23.12 -15.60 12.92
CA THR A 365 -24.51 -15.08 12.98
C THR A 365 -24.85 -14.32 14.26
N HIS A 366 -24.14 -14.56 15.37
CA HIS A 366 -24.40 -13.90 16.64
C HIS A 366 -23.28 -12.93 17.07
N THR A 367 -22.22 -12.80 16.28
CA THR A 367 -21.08 -11.95 16.62
C THR A 367 -21.27 -10.57 16.00
N ALA A 368 -21.74 -9.61 16.79
CA ALA A 368 -21.94 -8.23 16.33
C ALA A 368 -20.59 -7.52 16.11
N ARG A 369 -20.40 -6.92 14.92
CA ARG A 369 -19.20 -6.14 14.50
C ARG A 369 -17.90 -6.92 14.37
N ILE A 370 -17.88 -8.23 14.64
CA ILE A 370 -16.69 -9.07 14.49
C ILE A 370 -17.02 -10.26 13.59
N GLU A 371 -16.23 -10.43 12.54
CA GLU A 371 -16.31 -11.57 11.64
C GLU A 371 -15.12 -12.50 11.86
N VAL A 372 -15.33 -13.80 11.91
CA VAL A 372 -14.25 -14.79 11.96
C VAL A 372 -14.17 -15.52 10.62
N ILE A 373 -13.00 -15.46 9.98
CA ILE A 373 -12.73 -16.15 8.71
C ILE A 373 -11.46 -16.99 8.83
N THR A 374 -11.33 -17.99 7.96
CA THR A 374 -10.08 -18.76 7.82
C THR A 374 -9.15 -18.13 6.79
N TYR A 375 -7.88 -18.54 6.82
CA TYR A 375 -6.95 -18.20 5.73
C TYR A 375 -7.39 -18.77 4.38
N GLU A 376 -8.11 -19.89 4.36
CA GLU A 376 -8.69 -20.43 3.12
C GLU A 376 -9.69 -19.43 2.53
N THR A 377 -10.65 -18.94 3.34
CA THR A 377 -11.64 -17.95 2.92
C THR A 377 -11.00 -16.65 2.45
N LEU A 378 -9.95 -16.18 3.14
CA LEU A 378 -9.21 -14.98 2.78
C LEU A 378 -8.50 -15.15 1.42
N LEU A 379 -7.75 -16.25 1.26
CA LEU A 379 -7.01 -16.57 0.03
C LEU A 379 -7.95 -16.73 -1.16
N GLU A 380 -9.07 -17.43 -0.98
CA GLU A 380 -10.07 -17.60 -2.04
C GLU A 380 -10.70 -16.27 -2.45
N SER A 381 -11.04 -15.41 -1.49
CA SER A 381 -11.64 -14.10 -1.76
C SER A 381 -10.67 -13.19 -2.50
N ALA A 382 -9.41 -13.15 -2.07
CA ALA A 382 -8.34 -12.45 -2.77
C ALA A 382 -8.10 -12.99 -4.19
N THR A 383 -8.10 -14.32 -4.36
CA THR A 383 -7.97 -14.97 -5.67
C THR A 383 -9.10 -14.54 -6.62
N ARG A 384 -10.36 -14.56 -6.14
CA ARG A 384 -11.52 -14.12 -6.93
C ARG A 384 -11.42 -12.65 -7.33
N MET A 385 -10.99 -11.77 -6.42
CA MET A 385 -10.80 -10.35 -6.72
C MET A 385 -9.74 -10.12 -7.81
N LEU A 386 -8.63 -10.86 -7.77
CA LEU A 386 -7.61 -10.76 -8.84
C LEU A 386 -8.16 -11.24 -10.19
N ALA A 387 -8.90 -12.35 -10.20
CA ALA A 387 -9.51 -12.87 -11.42
C ALA A 387 -10.50 -11.87 -12.07
N LEU A 388 -11.28 -11.16 -11.23
CA LEU A 388 -12.16 -10.08 -11.70
C LEU A 388 -11.33 -8.92 -12.26
N SER A 389 -10.25 -8.49 -11.59
CA SER A 389 -9.43 -7.39 -12.12
C SER A 389 -8.76 -7.72 -13.46
N SER A 390 -8.44 -8.98 -13.73
CA SER A 390 -7.89 -9.41 -15.03
C SER A 390 -8.94 -9.48 -16.14
N SER A 391 -10.18 -9.89 -15.85
CA SER A 391 -11.22 -10.05 -16.88
C SER A 391 -11.75 -8.72 -17.42
N TRP A 392 -11.66 -7.65 -16.63
CA TRP A 392 -12.02 -6.29 -17.04
C TRP A 392 -10.98 -5.66 -17.99
N GLN A 393 -9.75 -6.19 -18.03
CA GLN A 393 -8.71 -5.75 -18.96
C GLN A 393 -8.87 -6.35 -20.36
N ASP A 394 -9.48 -7.53 -20.49
CA ASP A 394 -9.73 -8.19 -21.78
C ASP A 394 -11.01 -7.67 -22.51
N SER A 395 -11.78 -6.78 -21.89
CA SER A 395 -13.11 -6.35 -22.40
C SER A 395 -13.22 -4.87 -22.79
N ALA A 396 -12.10 -4.20 -23.09
CA ALA A 396 -12.15 -2.89 -23.75
C ALA A 396 -12.75 -3.06 -25.17
N PRO A 397 -13.68 -2.18 -25.61
CA PRO A 397 -14.42 -2.36 -26.84
C PRO A 397 -13.51 -2.20 -28.07
N GLU A 398 -13.54 -3.19 -28.97
CA GLU A 398 -13.05 -3.05 -30.34
C GLU A 398 -13.79 -1.87 -30.97
N GLU A 399 -13.07 -0.80 -31.29
CA GLU A 399 -13.59 0.28 -32.12
C GLU A 399 -14.01 -0.33 -33.47
N GLU A 400 -15.31 -0.28 -33.76
CA GLU A 400 -15.84 -0.62 -35.08
C GLU A 400 -15.19 0.30 -36.12
N PRO A 401 -14.63 -0.23 -37.22
CA PRO A 401 -14.11 0.60 -38.28
C PRO A 401 -15.27 1.28 -39.00
N GLU A 402 -15.29 2.62 -38.98
CA GLU A 402 -16.21 3.43 -39.77
C GLU A 402 -16.10 3.05 -41.26
N ALA A 403 -17.25 2.75 -41.87
CA ALA A 403 -17.41 2.39 -43.28
C ALA A 403 -17.79 3.59 -44.16
#